data_AF-A0A0L1IIE1-F1
#
_entry.id   AF-A0A0L1IIE1-F1
#
_cell.length_a   1.000
_cell.length_b   1.000
_cell.length_c   1.000
_cell.angle_alpha   90.00
_cell.angle_beta   90.00
_cell.angle_gamma   90.00
#
_symmetry.space_group_name_H-M   'P 1'
#
loop_
_entity.id
_entity.type
_entity.pdbx_description
1 polymer ?
#
loop_
_entity_poly.entity_id
_entity_poly.type
_entity_poly.pdbx_seq_one_letter_code
_entity_poly.pdbx_strand_id
1 'polypeptide(L)'
;MDYKSHKFLKYLATIGSVILSIALLIIYLQKGQENKKIFNSLQPFIALEIILLILGSLSLISYMIVRWKWKNKSEYEYNKKDIIYLIVSFSLYSFAIIINTLYFTLSLTINSLYSMKILFYVLLPIIFLLMIIASIFETLSRIDEQMFLYKKEYEKIEKENKVKIIPNSVKKENNVESQIKLDDDQNPFKD
;
A
#
# COMPACT_ATOMS: atom_id res chain seq x y z
N MET A 1 -5.48 -8.81 -16.07
CA MET A 1 -5.22 -8.71 -14.62
C MET A 1 -6.48 -8.13 -14.00
N ASP A 2 -6.95 -8.68 -12.87
CA ASP A 2 -8.23 -8.26 -12.26
C ASP A 2 -8.01 -7.10 -11.26
N TYR A 3 -8.91 -6.13 -11.21
CA TYR A 3 -8.87 -4.98 -10.30
C TYR A 3 -8.76 -5.40 -8.82
N LYS A 4 -9.31 -6.56 -8.46
CA LYS A 4 -9.26 -7.13 -7.10
C LYS A 4 -7.83 -7.42 -6.65
N SER A 5 -6.94 -7.80 -7.56
CA SER A 5 -5.53 -8.08 -7.25
C SER A 5 -4.80 -6.81 -6.76
N HIS A 6 -5.13 -5.63 -7.31
CA HIS A 6 -4.53 -4.37 -6.88
C HIS A 6 -4.92 -3.97 -5.45
N LYS A 7 -6.14 -4.29 -5.00
CA LYS A 7 -6.56 -4.07 -3.59
C LYS A 7 -5.75 -4.95 -2.62
N PHE A 8 -5.58 -6.23 -2.93
CA PHE A 8 -4.80 -7.13 -2.08
C PHE A 8 -3.34 -6.69 -1.93
N LEU A 9 -2.73 -6.26 -3.04
CA LEU A 9 -1.35 -5.79 -3.04
C LEU A 9 -1.18 -4.54 -2.15
N LYS A 10 -2.14 -3.61 -2.16
CA LYS A 10 -2.12 -2.44 -1.27
C LYS A 10 -2.12 -2.83 0.21
N TYR A 11 -2.89 -3.86 0.59
CA TYR A 11 -2.88 -4.34 1.98
C TYR A 11 -1.51 -4.86 2.42
N LEU A 12 -0.73 -5.47 1.52
CA LEU A 12 0.61 -5.93 1.85
C LEU A 12 1.56 -4.77 2.20
N ALA A 13 1.48 -3.65 1.48
CA ALA A 13 2.23 -2.44 1.80
C ALA A 13 1.79 -1.84 3.15
N THR A 14 0.48 -1.76 3.39
CA THR A 14 -0.09 -1.26 4.64
C THR A 14 0.34 -2.12 5.83
N ILE A 15 0.21 -3.44 5.73
CA ILE A 15 0.61 -4.39 6.79
C ILE A 15 2.08 -4.22 7.11
N GLY A 16 2.96 -4.17 6.11
CA GLY A 16 4.38 -3.94 6.31
C GLY A 16 4.67 -2.62 7.03
N SER A 17 4.01 -1.54 6.61
CA SER A 17 4.14 -0.21 7.22
C SER A 17 3.69 -0.16 8.68
N VAL A 18 2.56 -0.83 8.99
CA VAL A 18 2.03 -0.93 10.35
C VAL A 18 2.95 -1.75 11.25
N ILE A 19 3.45 -2.90 10.77
CA ILE A 19 4.38 -3.74 11.53
C ILE A 19 5.66 -2.96 11.87
N LEU A 20 6.24 -2.22 10.92
CA LEU A 20 7.41 -1.38 11.19
C LEU A 20 7.11 -0.25 12.18
N SER A 21 5.92 0.35 12.11
CA SER A 21 5.49 1.37 13.07
C SER A 21 5.35 0.80 14.49
N ILE A 22 4.86 -0.43 14.61
CA ILE A 22 4.76 -1.15 15.90
C ILE A 22 6.16 -1.43 16.46
N ALA A 23 7.11 -1.89 15.63
CA ALA A 23 8.50 -2.10 16.05
C ALA A 23 9.11 -0.82 16.65
N LEU A 24 8.94 0.32 15.95
CA LEU A 24 9.39 1.62 16.44
C LEU A 24 8.78 1.99 17.80
N LEU A 25 7.48 1.74 17.97
CA LEU A 25 6.77 2.01 19.23
C LEU A 25 7.28 1.12 20.38
N ILE A 26 7.53 -0.16 20.13
CA ILE A 26 8.03 -1.09 21.16
C ILE A 26 9.42 -0.68 21.63
N ILE A 27 10.32 -0.27 20.73
CA ILE A 27 11.63 0.31 21.10
C ILE A 27 11.45 1.49 22.05
N TYR A 28 10.53 2.41 21.74
CA TYR A 28 10.28 3.57 22.59
C TYR A 28 9.70 3.20 23.95
N LEU A 29 8.75 2.27 24.01
CA LEU A 29 8.19 1.81 25.28
C LEU A 29 9.24 1.09 26.14
N GLN A 30 10.14 0.32 25.51
CA GLN A 30 11.19 -0.41 26.22
C GLN A 30 12.36 0.48 26.68
N LYS A 31 12.77 1.47 25.89
CA LYS A 31 14.01 2.25 26.12
C LYS A 31 13.78 3.73 26.39
N GLY A 32 12.66 4.29 25.94
CA GLY A 32 12.31 5.70 26.06
C GLY A 32 11.46 6.04 27.30
N GLN A 33 11.00 5.05 28.06
CA GLN A 33 10.18 5.26 29.27
C GLN A 33 10.79 4.55 30.49
N GLU A 34 10.83 5.24 31.63
CA GLU A 34 11.46 4.73 32.85
C GLU A 34 10.66 3.58 33.48
N ASN A 35 9.33 3.72 33.53
CA ASN A 35 8.45 2.84 34.31
C ASN A 35 7.50 1.97 33.45
N LYS A 36 7.69 1.93 32.13
CA LYS A 36 6.77 1.20 31.22
C LYS A 36 7.49 0.19 30.32
N LYS A 37 8.59 -0.38 30.81
CA LYS A 37 9.30 -1.45 30.10
C LYS A 37 8.35 -2.64 29.90
N ILE A 38 8.21 -3.06 28.65
CA ILE A 38 7.37 -4.19 28.27
C ILE A 38 8.07 -5.51 28.63
N PHE A 39 9.40 -5.53 28.52
CA PHE A 39 10.23 -6.70 28.74
C PHE A 39 11.15 -6.52 29.95
N ASN A 40 11.19 -7.52 30.82
CA ASN A 40 12.13 -7.58 31.96
C ASN A 40 13.55 -7.97 31.54
N SER A 41 13.68 -8.68 30.41
CA SER A 41 14.96 -9.14 29.85
C SER A 41 15.19 -8.52 28.47
N LEU A 42 16.46 -8.30 28.12
CA LEU A 42 16.85 -7.76 26.82
C LEU A 42 16.67 -8.78 25.68
N GLN A 43 16.82 -10.08 25.96
CA GLN A 43 16.69 -11.15 24.96
C GLN A 43 15.31 -11.20 24.28
N PRO A 44 14.17 -11.28 25.00
CA PRO A 44 12.85 -11.33 24.36
C PRO A 44 12.53 -10.03 23.60
N PHE A 45 13.02 -8.88 24.08
CA PHE A 45 12.92 -7.61 23.36
C PHE A 45 13.64 -7.67 22.00
N ILE A 46 14.92 -8.05 22.00
CA ILE A 46 15.71 -8.16 20.76
C ILE A 46 15.08 -9.16 19.79
N ALA A 47 14.65 -10.32 20.30
CA ALA A 47 14.03 -11.36 19.47
C ALA A 47 12.76 -10.85 18.79
N LEU A 48 11.86 -10.18 19.55
CA LEU A 48 10.64 -9.62 18.98
C LEU A 48 10.93 -8.53 17.94
N GLU A 49 11.85 -7.61 18.24
CA GLU A 49 12.22 -6.54 17.30
C GLU A 49 12.77 -7.08 15.98
N ILE A 50 13.65 -8.09 16.04
CA ILE A 50 14.16 -8.75 14.83
C ILE A 50 13.03 -9.39 14.03
N ILE A 51 12.10 -10.09 14.70
CA ILE A 51 10.95 -10.71 14.04
C ILE A 51 10.09 -9.64 13.35
N LEU A 52 9.76 -8.55 14.03
CA LEU A 52 8.94 -7.47 13.47
C LEU A 52 9.64 -6.77 12.31
N LEU A 53 10.93 -6.45 12.43
CA LEU A 53 11.72 -5.86 11.36
C LEU A 53 11.74 -6.77 10.12
N ILE A 54 11.95 -8.08 10.30
CA ILE A 54 11.95 -9.05 9.21
C ILE A 54 10.57 -9.14 8.56
N LEU A 55 9.49 -9.29 9.35
CA LEU A 55 8.13 -9.41 8.82
C LEU A 55 7.66 -8.14 8.09
N GLY A 56 7.94 -6.97 8.67
CA GLY A 56 7.62 -5.67 8.06
C GLY A 56 8.37 -5.45 6.77
N SER A 57 9.68 -5.71 6.77
CA SER A 57 10.54 -5.57 5.59
C SER A 57 10.18 -6.57 4.50
N LEU A 58 9.94 -7.85 4.84
CA LEU A 58 9.53 -8.86 3.87
C LEU A 58 8.18 -8.51 3.23
N SER A 59 7.23 -7.98 3.99
CA SER A 59 5.95 -7.53 3.42
C SER A 59 6.15 -6.41 2.41
N LEU A 60 6.92 -5.37 2.76
CA LEU A 60 7.21 -4.25 1.85
C LEU A 60 8.01 -4.70 0.62
N ILE A 61 9.05 -5.53 0.80
CA ILE A 61 9.87 -6.05 -0.30
C ILE A 61 9.04 -6.93 -1.23
N SER A 62 8.23 -7.84 -0.67
CA SER A 62 7.32 -8.68 -1.46
C SER A 62 6.34 -7.83 -2.24
N TYR A 63 5.78 -6.79 -1.62
CA TYR A 63 4.94 -5.80 -2.28
C TYR A 63 5.66 -5.16 -3.48
N MET A 64 6.88 -4.63 -3.28
CA MET A 64 7.66 -3.97 -4.34
C MET A 64 7.97 -4.92 -5.51
N ILE A 65 8.37 -6.16 -5.21
CA ILE A 65 8.66 -7.19 -6.22
C ILE A 65 7.41 -7.53 -7.02
N VAL A 66 6.29 -7.78 -6.34
CA VAL A 66 5.02 -8.13 -7.01
C VAL A 66 4.54 -6.96 -7.87
N ARG A 67 4.59 -5.73 -7.36
CA ARG A 67 4.20 -4.54 -8.11
C ARG A 67 5.05 -4.35 -9.37
N TRP A 68 6.37 -4.53 -9.25
CA TRP A 68 7.28 -4.44 -10.39
C TRP A 68 6.98 -5.50 -11.46
N LYS A 69 6.70 -6.74 -11.05
CA LYS A 69 6.29 -7.81 -11.97
C LYS A 69 4.98 -7.47 -12.68
N TRP A 70 4.02 -6.87 -11.97
CA TRP A 70 2.71 -6.54 -12.53
C TRP A 70 2.77 -5.43 -13.56
N LYS A 71 3.61 -4.41 -13.33
CA LYS A 71 3.92 -3.38 -14.32
C LYS A 71 4.27 -4.00 -15.68
N ASN A 72 5.09 -5.04 -15.70
CA ASN A 72 5.53 -5.68 -16.94
C ASN A 72 4.51 -6.67 -17.53
N LYS A 73 3.44 -7.01 -16.78
CA LYS A 73 2.40 -7.95 -17.21
C LYS A 73 1.13 -7.25 -17.72
N SER A 74 0.92 -5.99 -17.33
CA SER A 74 -0.22 -5.21 -17.81
C SER A 74 -0.06 -4.89 -19.29
N GLU A 75 -1.16 -4.81 -20.03
CA GLU A 75 -1.17 -4.31 -21.41
C GLU A 75 -1.09 -2.77 -21.48
N TYR A 76 -1.04 -2.09 -20.33
CA TYR A 76 -0.89 -0.65 -20.26
C TYR A 76 0.57 -0.25 -20.52
N GLU A 77 0.76 0.72 -21.41
CA GLU A 77 2.07 1.28 -21.71
C GLU A 77 2.45 2.33 -20.67
N TYR A 78 3.40 1.97 -19.80
CA TYR A 78 3.86 2.86 -18.74
C TYR A 78 4.65 4.04 -19.29
N ASN A 79 4.20 5.25 -18.94
CA ASN A 79 4.93 6.47 -19.25
C ASN A 79 6.12 6.66 -18.30
N LYS A 80 7.08 7.52 -18.70
CA LYS A 80 8.24 7.86 -17.86
C LYS A 80 7.83 8.39 -16.47
N LYS A 81 6.74 9.15 -16.39
CA LYS A 81 6.21 9.71 -15.14
C LYS A 81 5.76 8.60 -14.18
N ASP A 82 5.00 7.63 -14.68
CA ASP A 82 4.50 6.48 -13.91
C ASP A 82 5.64 5.68 -13.30
N ILE A 83 6.70 5.46 -14.10
CA ILE A 83 7.91 4.77 -13.66
C ILE A 83 8.64 5.57 -12.58
N ILE A 84 8.78 6.88 -12.75
CA ILE A 84 9.41 7.75 -11.74
C ILE A 84 8.62 7.68 -10.43
N TYR A 85 7.29 7.81 -10.47
CA TYR A 85 6.45 7.70 -9.27
C TYR A 85 6.59 6.34 -8.59
N LEU A 86 6.66 5.25 -9.35
CA LEU A 86 6.87 3.92 -8.82
C LEU A 86 8.23 3.78 -8.12
N ILE A 87 9.31 4.23 -8.78
CA ILE A 87 10.66 4.17 -8.22
C ILE A 87 10.77 5.04 -6.96
N VAL A 88 10.22 6.26 -6.98
CA VAL A 88 10.21 7.15 -5.80
C VAL A 88 9.48 6.48 -4.64
N SER A 89 8.32 5.86 -4.88
CA SER A 89 7.59 5.11 -3.86
C SER A 89 8.45 3.98 -3.26
N PHE A 90 9.11 3.18 -4.10
CA PHE A 90 9.97 2.09 -3.65
C PHE A 90 11.16 2.60 -2.84
N SER A 91 11.82 3.66 -3.31
CA SER A 91 12.93 4.29 -2.59
C SER A 91 12.50 4.78 -1.21
N LEU A 92 11.31 5.38 -1.08
CA LEU A 92 10.77 5.84 0.20
C LEU A 92 10.47 4.68 1.15
N TYR A 93 9.88 3.58 0.66
CA TYR A 93 9.69 2.37 1.47
C TYR A 93 11.01 1.74 1.92
N SER A 94 12.00 1.64 1.02
CA SER A 94 13.34 1.16 1.36
C SER A 94 14.00 2.06 2.40
N PHE A 95 13.85 3.39 2.29
CA PHE A 95 14.40 4.33 3.26
C PHE A 95 13.73 4.18 4.63
N ALA A 96 12.41 3.97 4.67
CA ALA A 96 11.70 3.69 5.92
C ALA A 96 12.20 2.40 6.60
N ILE A 97 12.50 1.34 5.84
CA ILE A 97 13.12 0.12 6.37
C ILE A 97 14.49 0.44 6.98
N ILE A 98 15.35 1.15 6.24
CA ILE A 98 16.71 1.51 6.68
C ILE A 98 16.67 2.34 7.97
N ILE A 99 15.81 3.34 8.06
CA ILE A 99 15.70 4.17 9.28
C ILE A 99 15.20 3.33 10.46
N ASN A 100 14.23 2.43 10.26
CA ASN A 100 13.77 1.52 11.33
C ASN A 100 14.90 0.61 11.81
N THR A 101 15.68 0.01 10.90
CA THR A 101 16.84 -0.79 11.25
C THR A 101 17.88 0.03 12.01
N LEU A 102 18.19 1.24 11.55
CA LEU A 102 19.14 2.14 12.21
C LEU A 102 18.66 2.51 13.62
N TYR A 103 17.38 2.85 13.77
CA TYR A 103 16.79 3.16 15.07
C TYR A 103 16.87 1.99 16.04
N PHE A 104 16.59 0.77 15.56
CA PHE A 104 16.78 -0.45 16.35
C PHE A 104 18.24 -0.62 16.78
N THR A 105 19.21 -0.51 15.88
CA THR A 105 20.65 -0.62 16.21
C THR A 105 21.09 0.45 17.21
N LEU A 106 20.62 1.70 17.05
CA LEU A 106 20.91 2.79 17.99
C LEU A 106 20.31 2.51 19.38
N SER A 107 19.13 1.90 19.45
CA SER A 107 18.49 1.56 20.73
C SER A 107 19.27 0.53 21.57
N LEU A 108 20.15 -0.25 20.92
CA LEU A 108 21.02 -1.22 21.59
C LEU A 108 22.32 -0.60 22.11
N THR A 109 22.75 0.52 21.53
CA THR A 109 24.02 1.19 21.86
C THR A 109 23.83 2.40 22.77
N ILE A 110 22.70 3.10 22.67
CA ILE A 110 22.38 4.27 23.47
C ILE A 110 21.76 3.84 24.81
N ASN A 111 22.42 4.19 25.91
CA ASN A 111 21.92 3.96 27.26
C ASN A 111 21.18 5.19 27.86
N SER A 112 21.29 6.35 27.21
CA SER A 112 20.64 7.58 27.66
C SER A 112 19.15 7.58 27.28
N LEU A 113 18.28 7.61 28.29
CA LEU A 113 16.84 7.68 28.11
C LEU A 113 16.40 8.98 27.41
N TYR A 114 17.02 10.11 27.74
CA TYR A 114 16.74 11.39 27.08
C TYR A 114 17.07 11.35 25.59
N SER A 115 18.20 10.73 25.22
CA SER A 115 18.60 10.56 23.83
C SER A 115 17.61 9.68 23.07
N MET A 116 17.11 8.60 23.68
CA MET A 116 16.10 7.74 23.08
C MET A 116 14.76 8.45 22.88
N LYS A 117 14.33 9.28 23.83
CA LYS A 117 13.12 10.11 23.67
C LYS A 117 13.25 11.07 22.50
N ILE A 118 14.37 11.80 22.41
CA ILE A 118 14.60 12.75 21.31
C ILE A 118 14.59 12.02 19.97
N LEU A 119 15.32 10.91 19.86
CA LEU A 119 15.34 10.10 18.64
C LEU A 119 13.95 9.64 18.23
N PHE A 120 13.14 9.16 19.18
CA PHE A 120 11.76 8.76 18.89
C PHE A 120 10.92 9.92 18.33
N TYR A 121 10.91 11.08 19.00
CA TYR A 121 10.11 12.22 18.58
C TYR A 121 10.55 12.83 17.24
N VAL A 122 11.82 12.64 16.86
CA VAL A 122 12.33 13.07 15.55
C VAL A 122 12.05 12.02 14.47
N LEU A 123 12.32 10.74 14.73
CA LEU A 123 12.25 9.69 13.71
C LEU A 123 10.82 9.22 13.43
N LEU A 124 9.94 9.21 14.44
CA LEU A 124 8.54 8.83 14.26
C LEU A 124 7.84 9.66 13.18
N PRO A 125 7.82 11.01 13.23
CA PRO A 125 7.16 11.80 12.19
C PRO A 125 7.84 11.64 10.83
N ILE A 126 9.17 11.50 10.78
CA ILE A 126 9.90 11.28 9.53
C ILE A 126 9.45 9.97 8.87
N ILE A 127 9.46 8.86 9.62
CA ILE A 127 9.05 7.54 9.11
C ILE A 127 7.58 7.56 8.67
N PHE A 128 6.71 8.18 9.47
CA PHE A 128 5.29 8.26 9.13
C PHE A 128 5.05 9.05 7.84
N LEU A 129 5.71 10.20 7.69
CA LEU A 129 5.67 11.00 6.46
C LEU A 129 6.23 10.23 5.26
N LEU A 130 7.36 9.54 5.41
CA LEU A 130 7.93 8.72 4.34
C LEU A 130 6.95 7.66 3.85
N MET A 131 6.29 6.94 4.75
CA MET A 131 5.33 5.89 4.39
C MET A 131 4.06 6.45 3.74
N ILE A 132 3.53 7.59 4.22
CA ILE A 132 2.39 8.26 3.59
C ILE A 132 2.75 8.73 2.18
N ILE A 133 3.87 9.44 2.04
CA ILE A 133 4.33 9.96 0.75
C ILE A 133 4.61 8.80 -0.21
N ALA A 134 5.23 7.70 0.27
CA ALA A 134 5.42 6.49 -0.51
C ALA A 134 4.10 5.93 -1.03
N SER A 135 3.05 5.87 -0.19
CA SER A 135 1.72 5.39 -0.57
C SER A 135 1.01 6.30 -1.58
N ILE A 136 1.22 7.62 -1.50
CA ILE A 136 0.70 8.58 -2.46
C ILE A 136 1.37 8.37 -3.83
N PHE A 137 2.70 8.36 -3.88
CA PHE A 137 3.44 8.12 -5.13
C PHE A 137 3.11 6.75 -5.74
N GLU A 138 2.92 5.74 -4.90
CA GLU A 138 2.47 4.42 -5.32
C GLU A 138 1.12 4.48 -6.05
N THR A 139 0.17 5.20 -5.47
CA THR A 139 -1.16 5.37 -6.04
C THR A 139 -1.12 6.18 -7.34
N LEU A 140 -0.31 7.24 -7.39
CA LEU A 140 -0.11 8.03 -8.61
C LEU A 140 0.52 7.19 -9.73
N SER A 141 1.44 6.27 -9.41
CA SER A 141 2.10 5.42 -10.41
C SER A 141 1.17 4.43 -11.12
N ARG A 142 -0.07 4.27 -10.65
CA ARG A 142 -1.03 3.28 -11.16
C ARG A 142 -2.38 3.84 -11.55
N ILE A 143 -2.61 5.14 -11.36
CA ILE A 143 -3.95 5.72 -11.56
C ILE A 143 -4.41 5.54 -13.01
N ASP A 144 -3.50 5.78 -13.96
CA ASP A 144 -3.77 5.63 -15.39
C ASP A 144 -3.88 4.16 -15.80
N GLU A 145 -3.04 3.28 -15.24
CA GLU A 145 -3.15 1.82 -15.44
C GLU A 145 -4.52 1.31 -14.96
N GLN A 146 -4.97 1.74 -13.78
CA GLN A 146 -6.27 1.35 -13.23
C GLN A 146 -7.40 1.85 -14.11
N MET A 147 -7.36 3.12 -14.52
CA MET A 147 -8.37 3.69 -15.43
C MET A 147 -8.42 2.94 -16.76
N PHE A 148 -7.27 2.56 -17.32
CA PHE A 148 -7.18 1.75 -18.54
C PHE A 148 -7.83 0.37 -18.35
N LEU A 149 -7.50 -0.33 -17.27
CA LEU A 149 -8.07 -1.65 -16.97
C LEU A 149 -9.58 -1.58 -16.76
N TYR A 150 -10.07 -0.55 -16.06
CA TYR A 150 -11.51 -0.33 -15.86
C TYR A 150 -12.25 -0.10 -17.17
N LYS A 151 -11.72 0.75 -18.05
CA LYS A 151 -12.32 0.99 -19.36
C LYS A 151 -12.40 -0.29 -20.18
N LYS A 152 -11.32 -1.09 -20.18
CA LYS A 152 -11.27 -2.37 -20.89
C LYS A 152 -12.29 -3.38 -20.34
N GLU A 153 -12.50 -3.42 -19.03
CA GLU A 153 -13.49 -4.28 -18.40
C GLU A 153 -14.92 -3.84 -18.73
N TYR A 154 -15.19 -2.53 -18.69
CA TYR A 154 -16.49 -1.98 -19.07
C TYR A 154 -16.84 -2.28 -20.53
N GLU A 155 -15.90 -2.09 -21.45
CA GLU A 155 -16.09 -2.43 -22.87
C GLU A 155 -16.35 -3.92 -23.09
N LYS A 156 -15.76 -4.81 -22.29
CA LYS A 156 -16.07 -6.26 -22.35
C LYS A 156 -17.48 -6.55 -21.88
N ILE A 157 -17.90 -5.97 -20.76
CA ILE A 157 -19.25 -6.14 -20.22
C ILE A 157 -20.29 -5.61 -21.21
N GLU A 158 -20.06 -4.44 -21.82
CA GLU A 158 -20.94 -3.93 -22.87
C GLU A 158 -21.03 -4.87 -24.07
N LYS A 159 -19.91 -5.43 -24.54
CA LYS A 159 -19.90 -6.37 -25.66
C LYS A 159 -20.62 -7.67 -25.31
N GLU A 160 -20.41 -8.22 -24.12
CA GLU A 160 -21.09 -9.43 -23.64
C GLU A 160 -22.59 -9.21 -23.45
N ASN A 161 -23.02 -8.03 -23.00
CA ASN A 161 -24.42 -7.66 -22.86
C ASN A 161 -25.09 -7.37 -24.22
N LYS A 162 -24.38 -6.75 -25.17
CA LYS A 162 -24.86 -6.57 -26.55
C LYS A 162 -25.03 -7.91 -27.29
N VAL A 163 -24.17 -8.91 -27.01
CA VAL A 163 -24.28 -10.26 -27.58
C VAL A 163 -25.47 -11.05 -27.00
N LYS A 164 -25.87 -10.79 -25.75
CA LYS A 164 -27.06 -11.42 -25.14
C LYS A 164 -28.41 -10.83 -25.59
N ILE A 165 -28.42 -9.68 -26.28
CA ILE A 165 -29.65 -9.01 -26.78
C ILE A 165 -30.00 -9.46 -28.22
N ILE A 166 -29.17 -10.28 -28.87
CA ILE A 166 -29.56 -10.92 -30.14
C ILE A 166 -30.10 -12.33 -29.86
N PRO A 167 -31.35 -12.43 -29.39
CA PRO A 167 -32.23 -13.45 -29.92
C PRO A 167 -33.52 -12.80 -30.42
N ASN A 168 -33.76 -12.92 -31.73
CA ASN A 168 -35.09 -12.84 -32.36
C ASN A 168 -36.04 -11.75 -31.84
N SER A 169 -35.98 -10.55 -32.38
CA SER A 169 -37.22 -9.79 -32.60
C SER A 169 -37.06 -8.76 -33.70
N VAL A 170 -37.67 -9.10 -34.83
CA VAL A 170 -38.10 -8.20 -35.89
C VAL A 170 -39.09 -7.18 -35.31
N LYS A 171 -38.90 -5.90 -35.66
CA LYS A 171 -39.86 -4.77 -35.66
C LYS A 171 -40.48 -4.33 -34.31
N LYS A 172 -40.09 -3.14 -33.83
CA LYS A 172 -40.90 -1.89 -33.92
C LYS A 172 -40.19 -0.69 -33.31
N GLU A 173 -40.33 0.45 -34.00
CA GLU A 173 -39.92 1.80 -33.61
C GLU A 173 -40.58 2.27 -32.30
N ASN A 174 -39.83 2.96 -31.43
CA ASN A 174 -40.00 4.39 -31.12
C ASN A 174 -39.30 4.79 -29.79
N ASN A 175 -38.58 5.91 -29.87
CA ASN A 175 -38.04 6.84 -28.85
C ASN A 175 -38.37 6.61 -27.35
N VAL A 176 -37.36 6.77 -26.48
CA VAL A 176 -37.19 7.91 -25.53
C VAL A 176 -36.17 7.56 -24.42
N GLU A 177 -35.17 8.44 -24.27
CA GLU A 177 -34.30 8.76 -23.12
C GLU A 177 -33.54 7.66 -22.34
N SER A 178 -32.22 7.66 -22.58
CA SER A 178 -31.20 7.13 -21.68
C SER A 178 -31.09 7.98 -20.41
N GLN A 179 -31.84 7.62 -19.37
CA GLN A 179 -31.54 8.05 -18.00
C GLN A 179 -30.99 6.85 -17.23
N ILE A 180 -29.70 6.94 -16.88
CA ILE A 180 -29.07 6.04 -15.91
C ILE A 180 -29.82 6.25 -14.60
N LYS A 181 -30.57 5.24 -14.14
CA LYS A 181 -31.23 5.26 -12.83
C LYS A 181 -30.14 5.21 -11.76
N LEU A 182 -30.05 6.26 -10.95
CA LEU A 182 -29.15 6.38 -9.80
C LEU A 182 -29.37 5.29 -8.73
N ASP A 183 -30.47 4.55 -8.79
CA ASP A 183 -30.85 3.51 -7.83
C ASP A 183 -30.39 2.09 -8.17
N ASP A 184 -29.59 1.88 -9.23
CA ASP A 184 -29.08 0.55 -9.57
C ASP A 184 -28.22 -0.03 -8.42
N ASP A 185 -28.62 -1.19 -7.90
CA ASP A 185 -27.91 -1.91 -6.82
C ASP A 185 -26.54 -2.45 -7.26
N GLN A 186 -26.21 -2.35 -8.55
CA GLN A 186 -24.87 -2.62 -9.08
C GLN A 186 -24.01 -1.35 -9.25
N ASN A 187 -24.51 -0.17 -8.87
CA ASN A 187 -23.76 1.07 -8.95
C ASN A 187 -22.63 1.09 -7.90
N PRO A 188 -21.34 1.09 -8.30
CA PRO A 188 -20.21 1.08 -7.36
C PRO A 188 -19.97 2.44 -6.67
N PHE A 189 -20.81 3.45 -6.96
CA PHE A 189 -20.80 4.79 -6.35
C PHE A 189 -21.99 5.03 -5.41
N LYS A 190 -22.78 4.00 -5.10
CA LYS A 190 -23.82 4.04 -4.05
C LYS A 190 -23.08 3.84 -2.71
N ASP A 191 -22.80 4.95 -2.02
CA ASP A 191 -22.11 4.97 -0.71
C ASP A 191 -22.81 4.10 0.34
#